data_AF-A0A140KB67-F1
#
_entry.id   AF-A0A140KB67-F1
#
_cell.length_a   1.000
_cell.length_b   1.000
_cell.length_c   1.000
_cell.angle_alpha   90.00
_cell.angle_beta   90.00
_cell.angle_gamma   90.00
#
_symmetry.space_group_name_H-M   'P 1'
#
loop_
_entity.id
_entity.type
_entity.pdbx_description
1 polymer ?
#
loop_
_entity_poly.entity_id
_entity_poly.type
_entity_poly.pdbx_seq_one_letter_code
_entity_poly.pdbx_strand_id
1 'polypeptide(L)'
;MEGRLISAEHENRRVSRTETDGSIVTLVDHYQGKKLNSPNDLVVKSDGSIYFTDPPYGIQAAQEKLGFYGVYRLSPEGELTLLVDDFTRPNGIALSPDQTKLYVNDSEVGHIRVFDIQPDGGLTNGRVFAQLKDPN
;
A
#
# COMPACT_ATOMS: atom_id res chain seq x y z
N MET A 1 5.82 6.88 -15.26
CA MET A 1 6.82 5.79 -15.19
C MET A 1 7.06 5.26 -16.59
N GLU A 2 8.31 5.10 -17.01
CA GLU A 2 8.70 4.70 -18.38
C GLU A 2 8.60 3.19 -18.61
N GLY A 3 7.46 2.56 -18.25
CA GLY A 3 7.26 1.11 -18.44
C GLY A 3 8.12 0.20 -17.55
N ARG A 4 8.71 0.73 -16.47
CA ARG A 4 9.48 -0.02 -15.47
C ARG A 4 8.56 -0.84 -14.56
N LEU A 5 9.02 -2.02 -14.14
CA LEU A 5 8.29 -2.87 -13.19
C LEU A 5 8.47 -2.33 -11.76
N ILE A 6 7.36 -2.19 -11.03
CA ILE A 6 7.35 -1.87 -9.60
C ILE A 6 6.87 -3.10 -8.85
N SER A 7 7.58 -3.48 -7.80
CA SER A 7 7.30 -4.70 -7.03
C SER A 7 7.11 -4.39 -5.55
N ALA A 8 6.09 -5.01 -4.95
CA ALA A 8 5.96 -5.15 -3.51
C ALA A 8 6.64 -6.46 -3.10
N GLU A 9 7.66 -6.40 -2.24
CA GLU A 9 8.48 -7.55 -1.88
C GLU A 9 8.30 -7.92 -0.41
N HIS A 10 7.84 -9.15 -0.16
CA HIS A 10 7.72 -9.71 1.20
C HIS A 10 9.10 -9.90 1.85
N GLU A 11 9.99 -10.68 1.24
CA GLU A 11 11.27 -11.09 1.85
C GLU A 11 12.18 -9.91 2.16
N ASN A 12 12.37 -9.01 1.18
CA ASN A 12 13.21 -7.81 1.35
C ASN A 12 12.49 -6.68 2.09
N ARG A 13 11.18 -6.84 2.35
CA ARG A 13 10.31 -5.91 3.08
C ARG A 13 10.40 -4.50 2.51
N ARG A 14 10.18 -4.39 1.19
CA ARG A 14 10.38 -3.14 0.44
C ARG A 14 9.43 -3.02 -0.74
N VAL A 15 9.29 -1.80 -1.23
CA VAL A 15 8.87 -1.54 -2.62
C VAL A 15 10.14 -1.29 -3.43
N SER A 16 10.22 -1.89 -4.61
CA SER A 16 11.36 -1.75 -5.52
C SER A 16 10.94 -1.45 -6.94
N ARG A 17 11.92 -1.05 -7.74
CA ARG A 17 11.80 -0.84 -9.18
C ARG A 17 12.86 -1.64 -9.92
N THR A 18 12.46 -2.38 -10.94
CA THR A 18 13.37 -2.99 -11.90
C THR A 18 13.61 -2.00 -13.04
N GLU A 19 14.86 -1.61 -13.23
CA GLU A 19 15.28 -0.76 -14.33
C GLU A 19 15.34 -1.54 -15.65
N THR A 20 15.46 -0.82 -16.76
CA THR A 20 15.45 -1.43 -18.12
C THR A 20 16.63 -2.35 -18.38
N ASP A 21 17.72 -2.20 -17.64
CA ASP A 21 18.90 -3.07 -17.69
C ASP A 21 18.78 -4.31 -16.78
N GLY A 22 17.65 -4.46 -16.08
CA GLY A 22 17.38 -5.54 -15.14
C GLY A 22 17.89 -5.29 -13.72
N SER A 23 18.57 -4.18 -13.44
CA SER A 23 18.97 -3.83 -12.08
C SER A 23 17.76 -3.51 -11.20
N ILE A 24 17.82 -3.86 -9.91
CA ILE A 24 16.73 -3.67 -8.96
C ILE A 24 17.13 -2.60 -7.94
N VAL A 25 16.35 -1.54 -7.85
CA VAL A 25 16.55 -0.43 -6.92
C VAL A 25 15.47 -0.44 -5.85
N THR A 26 15.87 -0.32 -4.59
CA THR A 26 14.92 -0.09 -3.49
C THR A 26 14.35 1.31 -3.61
N LEU A 27 13.02 1.43 -3.65
CA LEU A 27 12.33 2.72 -3.58
C LEU A 27 12.04 3.10 -2.13
N VAL A 28 11.56 2.15 -1.32
CA VAL A 28 11.34 2.36 0.11
C VAL A 28 11.32 1.04 0.85
N ASP A 29 11.90 1.01 2.06
CA ASP A 29 11.94 -0.17 2.92
C ASP A 29 11.78 0.15 4.42
N HIS A 30 11.66 1.43 4.78
CA HIS A 30 11.46 1.89 6.16
C HIS A 30 10.41 3.00 6.23
N TYR A 31 9.67 3.02 7.33
CA TYR A 31 8.83 4.14 7.76
C TYR A 31 9.32 4.61 9.14
N GLN A 32 9.65 5.90 9.28
CA GLN A 32 10.16 6.50 10.53
C GLN A 32 11.30 5.69 11.17
N GLY A 33 12.25 5.23 10.35
CA GLY A 33 13.40 4.43 10.80
C GLY A 33 13.11 2.97 11.15
N LYS A 34 11.85 2.52 11.07
CA LYS A 34 11.45 1.14 11.30
C LYS A 34 11.21 0.43 9.97
N LYS A 35 11.67 -0.83 9.86
CA LYS A 35 11.46 -1.64 8.66
C LYS A 35 9.95 -1.84 8.41
N LEU A 36 9.52 -1.71 7.16
CA LEU A 36 8.15 -2.06 6.72
C LEU A 36 7.84 -3.52 7.07
N ASN A 37 6.58 -3.90 7.22
CA ASN A 37 6.19 -5.27 7.56
C ASN A 37 6.50 -6.22 6.41
N SER A 38 5.65 -6.24 5.39
CA SER A 38 5.80 -7.00 4.15
C SER A 38 4.88 -6.38 3.09
N PRO A 39 5.35 -5.38 2.32
CA PRO A 39 4.56 -4.78 1.26
C PRO A 39 3.98 -5.85 0.35
N ASN A 40 2.66 -5.82 0.13
CA ASN A 40 1.94 -6.96 -0.44
C ASN A 40 1.33 -6.67 -1.82
N ASP A 41 0.48 -5.66 -1.91
CA ASP A 41 -0.08 -5.20 -3.18
C ASP A 41 0.14 -3.69 -3.36
N LEU A 42 0.16 -3.24 -4.61
CA LEU A 42 0.37 -1.84 -4.96
C LEU A 42 -0.39 -1.41 -6.22
N VAL A 43 -0.64 -0.11 -6.32
CA VAL A 43 -1.17 0.53 -7.52
C VAL A 43 -0.42 1.82 -7.79
N VAL A 44 -0.14 2.07 -9.07
CA VAL A 44 0.52 3.28 -9.53
C VAL A 44 -0.52 4.25 -10.06
N LYS A 45 -0.53 5.47 -9.52
CA LYS A 45 -1.35 6.58 -10.05
C LYS A 45 -0.66 7.22 -11.25
N SER A 46 -1.42 7.86 -12.13
CA SER A 46 -0.91 8.49 -13.35
C SER A 46 0.10 9.63 -13.10
N ASP A 47 0.10 10.23 -11.91
CA ASP A 47 1.11 11.21 -11.49
C ASP A 47 2.44 10.59 -11.04
N GLY A 48 2.53 9.26 -11.00
CA GLY A 48 3.70 8.50 -10.58
C GLY A 48 3.72 8.13 -9.11
N SER A 49 2.73 8.56 -8.30
CA SER A 49 2.61 8.12 -6.91
C SER A 49 2.34 6.62 -6.84
N ILE A 50 2.94 5.94 -5.87
CA ILE A 50 2.70 4.53 -5.59
C ILE A 50 1.90 4.42 -4.31
N TYR A 51 0.73 3.81 -4.38
CA TYR A 51 -0.05 3.44 -3.20
C TYR A 51 0.14 1.96 -2.93
N PHE A 52 0.41 1.56 -1.69
CA PHE A 52 0.65 0.15 -1.36
C PHE A 52 0.17 -0.21 0.04
N THR A 53 -0.08 -1.50 0.25
CA THR A 53 -0.45 -2.07 1.55
C THR A 53 0.73 -2.77 2.21
N ASP A 54 0.84 -2.70 3.53
CA ASP A 54 1.91 -3.31 4.32
C ASP A 54 1.38 -4.25 5.43
N PRO A 55 0.69 -5.35 5.07
CA PRO A 55 0.30 -6.39 6.03
C PRO A 55 1.54 -7.16 6.52
N PRO A 56 1.41 -8.06 7.51
CA PRO A 56 2.54 -8.82 8.04
C PRO A 56 2.60 -10.25 7.46
N TYR A 57 2.05 -10.52 6.28
CA TYR A 57 2.00 -11.88 5.70
C TYR A 57 3.37 -12.52 5.49
N GLY A 58 4.38 -11.70 5.17
CA GLY A 58 5.75 -12.15 4.91
C GLY A 58 6.66 -12.18 6.13
N ILE A 59 6.14 -11.92 7.33
CA ILE A 59 6.95 -11.82 8.56
C ILE A 59 6.36 -12.58 9.74
N GLN A 60 7.23 -12.98 10.65
CA GLN A 60 6.86 -13.47 11.98
C GLN A 60 6.57 -12.30 12.92
N ALA A 61 5.72 -12.53 13.93
CA ALA A 61 5.36 -11.51 14.92
C ALA A 61 6.57 -10.83 15.59
N ALA A 62 7.65 -11.57 15.86
CA ALA A 62 8.88 -11.00 16.46
C ALA A 62 9.62 -9.99 15.55
N GLN A 63 9.35 -10.03 14.24
CA GLN A 63 9.95 -9.14 13.24
C GLN A 63 9.14 -7.86 13.01
N GLU A 64 7.91 -7.78 13.53
CA GLU A 64 7.07 -6.58 13.50
C GLU A 64 7.73 -5.44 14.28
N LYS A 65 7.72 -4.23 13.70
CA LYS A 65 8.32 -3.02 14.30
C LYS A 65 7.37 -1.83 14.36
N LEU A 66 6.40 -1.79 13.44
CA LEU A 66 5.50 -0.65 13.27
C LEU A 66 4.38 -0.64 14.32
N GLY A 67 3.83 -1.81 14.66
CA GLY A 67 2.72 -1.94 15.61
C GLY A 67 1.33 -1.74 14.97
N PHE A 68 1.28 -1.61 13.65
CA PHE A 68 0.06 -1.49 12.85
C PHE A 68 0.32 -2.03 11.44
N TYR A 69 -0.74 -2.18 10.65
CA TYR A 69 -0.69 -2.60 9.24
C TYR A 69 -1.28 -1.51 8.35
N GLY A 70 -0.41 -0.84 7.60
CA GLY A 70 -0.73 0.43 6.98
C GLY A 70 -1.05 0.36 5.49
N VAL A 71 -1.69 1.42 5.02
CA VAL A 71 -1.74 1.84 3.61
C VAL A 71 -0.89 3.08 3.47
N TYR A 72 0.03 3.06 2.51
CA TYR A 72 1.02 4.11 2.31
C TYR A 72 0.91 4.73 0.92
N ARG A 73 1.40 5.96 0.80
CA ARG A 73 1.73 6.62 -0.47
C ARG A 73 3.22 6.90 -0.51
N LEU A 74 3.90 6.51 -1.59
CA LEU A 74 5.22 7.00 -1.96
C LEU A 74 5.06 8.00 -3.10
N SER A 75 5.46 9.26 -2.89
CA SER A 75 5.43 10.29 -3.93
C SER A 75 6.49 10.03 -5.01
N PRO A 76 6.35 10.62 -6.21
CA PRO A 76 7.39 10.56 -7.25
C PRO A 76 8.77 11.07 -6.79
N GLU A 77 8.77 11.99 -5.82
CA GLU A 77 9.96 12.58 -5.21
C GLU A 77 10.58 11.71 -4.11
N GLY A 78 9.93 10.59 -3.76
CA GLY A 78 10.40 9.64 -2.76
C GLY A 78 9.91 9.91 -1.34
N GLU A 79 8.91 10.77 -1.15
CA GLU A 79 8.31 11.00 0.17
C GLU A 79 7.33 9.86 0.51
N LEU A 80 7.57 9.17 1.63
CA LEU A 80 6.69 8.13 2.14
C LEU A 80 5.72 8.70 3.19
N THR A 81 4.42 8.62 2.92
CA THR A 81 3.34 9.04 3.81
C THR A 81 2.51 7.83 4.24
N LEU A 82 2.27 7.67 5.54
CA LEU A 82 1.25 6.77 6.07
C LEU A 82 -0.12 7.42 5.87
N LEU A 83 -1.03 6.75 5.17
CA LEU A 83 -2.37 7.28 4.89
C LEU A 83 -3.40 6.80 5.91
N VAL A 84 -3.35 5.51 6.25
CA VAL A 84 -4.32 4.83 7.11
C VAL A 84 -3.64 3.64 7.79
N ASP A 85 -3.91 3.43 9.09
CA ASP A 85 -3.31 2.37 9.92
C ASP A 85 -4.33 1.56 10.74
N ASP A 86 -5.63 1.77 10.51
CA ASP A 86 -6.74 1.12 11.22
C ASP A 86 -7.23 -0.17 10.55
N PHE A 87 -6.43 -0.77 9.65
CA PHE A 87 -6.73 -2.06 9.01
C PHE A 87 -6.23 -3.24 9.85
N THR A 88 -6.94 -4.37 9.79
CA THR A 88 -6.52 -5.62 10.41
C THR A 88 -5.61 -6.43 9.49
N ARG A 89 -5.95 -6.55 8.20
CA ARG A 89 -5.08 -7.17 7.18
C ARG A 89 -5.28 -6.50 5.81
N PRO A 90 -4.67 -5.33 5.56
CA PRO A 90 -4.80 -4.66 4.26
C PRO A 90 -4.12 -5.53 3.18
N ASN A 91 -4.76 -5.68 2.02
CA ASN A 91 -4.26 -6.57 0.96
C ASN A 91 -4.37 -5.93 -0.42
N GLY A 92 -5.35 -6.31 -1.23
CA GLY A 92 -5.61 -5.73 -2.53
C GLY A 92 -5.94 -4.23 -2.47
N ILE A 93 -5.40 -3.50 -3.43
CA ILE A 93 -5.52 -2.04 -3.55
C ILE A 93 -5.78 -1.63 -5.00
N ALA A 94 -6.71 -0.72 -5.23
CA ALA A 94 -7.07 -0.27 -6.58
C ALA A 94 -7.51 1.20 -6.61
N LEU A 95 -7.26 1.86 -7.74
CA LEU A 95 -7.79 3.19 -8.03
C LEU A 95 -9.12 3.09 -8.80
N SER A 96 -10.01 4.06 -8.61
CA SER A 96 -11.10 4.27 -9.56
C SER A 96 -10.55 4.65 -10.94
N PRO A 97 -11.33 4.47 -12.04
CA PRO A 97 -10.87 4.83 -13.39
C PRO A 97 -10.45 6.29 -13.56
N ASP A 98 -11.10 7.21 -12.85
CA ASP A 98 -10.77 8.63 -12.79
C ASP A 98 -9.69 8.97 -11.73
N GLN A 99 -9.23 7.96 -10.98
CA GLN A 99 -8.23 8.03 -9.91
C GLN A 99 -8.55 9.04 -8.81
N THR A 100 -9.84 9.29 -8.56
CA THR A 100 -10.31 10.14 -7.45
C THR A 100 -10.61 9.32 -6.19
N LYS A 101 -10.60 7.99 -6.28
CA LYS A 101 -10.86 7.07 -5.17
C LYS A 101 -9.82 5.97 -5.07
N LEU A 102 -9.55 5.57 -3.83
CA LEU A 102 -8.72 4.42 -3.51
C LEU A 102 -9.58 3.36 -2.81
N TYR A 103 -9.54 2.13 -3.30
CA TYR A 103 -10.19 0.97 -2.72
C TYR A 103 -9.13 0.09 -2.09
N VAL A 104 -9.36 -0.37 -0.86
CA VAL A 104 -8.47 -1.27 -0.14
C VAL A 104 -9.31 -2.35 0.52
N ASN A 105 -8.98 -3.62 0.31
CA ASN A 105 -9.65 -4.70 1.04
C ASN A 105 -8.94 -4.98 2.37
N ASP A 106 -9.75 -5.32 3.37
CA ASP A 106 -9.29 -5.94 4.61
C ASP A 106 -9.61 -7.43 4.55
N SER A 107 -8.58 -8.27 4.41
CA SER A 107 -8.76 -9.71 4.24
C SER A 107 -9.33 -10.39 5.48
N GLU A 108 -9.00 -9.90 6.68
CA GLU A 108 -9.43 -10.53 7.93
C GLU A 108 -10.87 -10.12 8.25
N VAL A 109 -11.15 -8.81 8.19
CA VAL A 109 -12.50 -8.27 8.42
C VAL A 109 -13.46 -8.69 7.29
N GLY A 110 -12.96 -8.89 6.07
CA GLY A 110 -13.76 -9.32 4.93
C GLY A 110 -14.61 -8.19 4.34
N HIS A 111 -14.04 -7.00 4.18
CA HIS A 111 -14.68 -5.89 3.50
C HIS A 111 -13.74 -5.20 2.51
N ILE A 112 -14.30 -4.29 1.70
CA ILE A 112 -13.56 -3.33 0.91
C ILE A 112 -13.95 -1.94 1.41
N ARG A 113 -12.95 -1.14 1.79
CA ARG A 113 -13.12 0.28 2.10
C ARG A 113 -12.77 1.13 0.88
N VAL A 114 -13.49 2.23 0.72
CA VAL A 114 -13.20 3.27 -0.27
C VAL A 114 -12.88 4.58 0.43
N PHE A 115 -11.91 5.30 -0.11
CA PHE A 115 -11.48 6.62 0.33
C PHE A 115 -11.51 7.58 -0.84
N ASP A 116 -11.78 8.86 -0.57
CA ASP A 116 -11.59 9.92 -1.54
C ASP A 116 -10.13 10.40 -1.48
N ILE A 117 -9.48 10.49 -2.64
CA ILE A 117 -8.09 10.95 -2.75
C ILE A 117 -8.09 12.49 -2.82
N GLN A 118 -7.36 13.12 -1.92
CA GLN A 118 -7.19 14.57 -1.88
C GLN A 118 -6.14 15.04 -2.90
N PRO A 119 -6.12 16.34 -3.27
CA PRO A 119 -5.15 16.88 -4.23
C PRO A 119 -3.67 16.65 -3.84
N ASP A 120 -3.37 16.56 -2.55
CA ASP A 120 -2.03 16.26 -2.01
C ASP A 120 -1.71 14.75 -1.99
N GLY A 121 -2.65 13.90 -2.43
CA GLY A 121 -2.55 12.45 -2.42
C GLY A 121 -2.98 11.78 -1.11
N GLY A 122 -3.37 12.56 -0.09
CA GLY A 122 -3.95 12.07 1.16
C GLY A 122 -5.33 11.45 0.98
N LEU A 123 -5.84 10.78 2.03
CA LEU A 123 -7.13 10.09 2.00
C LEU A 123 -8.13 10.72 2.98
N THR A 124 -9.39 10.80 2.57
CA THR A 124 -10.50 11.22 3.43
C THR A 124 -11.76 10.39 3.15
N ASN A 125 -12.83 10.62 3.92
CA ASN A 125 -14.15 10.01 3.74
C ASN A 125 -14.14 8.48 3.64
N GLY A 126 -13.25 7.84 4.41
CA GLY A 126 -13.13 6.39 4.47
C GLY A 126 -14.43 5.72 4.91
N ARG A 127 -14.92 4.78 4.12
CA ARG A 127 -16.18 4.05 4.38
C ARG A 127 -16.16 2.66 3.78
N VAL A 128 -16.98 1.76 4.31
CA VAL A 128 -17.19 0.44 3.68
C VAL A 128 -17.92 0.64 2.36
N PHE A 129 -17.30 0.16 1.28
CA PHE A 129 -17.88 0.11 -0.05
C PHE A 129 -18.65 -1.20 -0.28
N ALA A 130 -18.06 -2.32 0.15
CA ALA A 130 -18.65 -3.64 0.02
C ALA A 130 -18.26 -4.53 1.21
N GLN A 131 -19.21 -5.35 1.65
CA GLN A 131 -18.95 -6.45 2.56
C GLN A 131 -18.77 -7.73 1.74
N LEU A 132 -17.75 -8.53 2.04
CA LEU A 132 -17.41 -9.75 1.29
C LEU A 132 -17.92 -11.04 1.95
N LYS A 133 -18.42 -10.92 3.18
CA LYS A 133 -19.05 -12.00 3.95
C LYS A 133 -20.43 -11.52 4.40
N ASP A 134 -21.45 -12.36 4.29
CA ASP A 134 -22.76 -12.01 4.85
C ASP A 134 -22.65 -11.82 6.38
N PRO A 135 -23.35 -10.84 6.97
CA PRO A 135 -23.52 -10.82 8.41
C PRO A 135 -24.32 -12.06 8.80
N ASN A 136 -23.68 -12.99 9.50
CA ASN A 136 -24.35 -14.13 10.12
C ASN A 136 -25.46 -13.66 11.08
#